data_AF-A0A968XTW9-F1
#
_entry.id   AF-A0A968XTW9-F1
#
_cell.length_a   1.000
_cell.length_b   1.000
_cell.length_c   1.000
_cell.angle_alpha   90.00
_cell.angle_beta   90.00
_cell.angle_gamma   90.00
#
_symmetry.space_group_name_H-M   'P 1'
#
loop_
_entity.id
_entity.type
_entity.pdbx_description
1 polymer ?
#
loop_
_entity_poly.entity_id
_entity_poly.type
_entity_poly.pdbx_seq_one_letter_code
_entity_poly.pdbx_strand_id
1 'polypeptide(L)' 'MYPEGHPYHHPVIGSHADLEAATLIQARLEGADLTGAQLAGADLSYANLKDAILNGTDLDGAILTQAVMPDGSLHD' A
#
# COMPACT_ATOMS: atom_id res chain seq x y z
N MET A 1 1.07 0.64 28.18
CA MET A 1 1.50 2.02 27.84
C MET A 1 2.15 1.92 26.48
N TYR A 2 1.47 2.38 25.44
CA TYR A 2 2.08 2.62 24.13
C TYR A 2 2.88 3.92 24.27
N PRO A 3 4.17 3.97 23.92
CA PRO A 3 4.84 5.24 23.76
C PRO A 3 4.23 5.91 22.51
N GLU A 4 3.89 7.19 22.65
CA GLU A 4 3.41 8.08 21.58
C GLU A 4 1.94 7.88 21.15
N GLY A 5 1.10 8.79 21.64
CA GLY A 5 -0.30 8.89 21.26
C GLY A 5 -0.49 9.66 19.96
N HIS A 6 -0.85 8.95 18.89
CA HIS A 6 -1.80 9.37 17.86
C HIS A 6 -2.30 8.06 17.20
N PRO A 7 -3.59 7.72 17.20
CA PRO A 7 -4.07 6.67 16.32
C PRO A 7 -3.87 7.18 14.90
N TYR A 8 -2.81 6.74 14.24
CA TYR A 8 -2.71 6.87 12.80
C TYR A 8 -3.98 6.25 12.25
N HIS A 9 -4.84 7.06 11.63
CA HIS A 9 -5.84 6.53 10.72
C HIS A 9 -5.09 6.04 9.48
N HIS A 10 -4.31 4.97 9.62
CA HIS A 10 -3.88 4.18 8.48
C HIS A 10 -5.18 3.73 7.82
N PRO A 11 -5.44 4.08 6.55
CA PRO A 11 -6.55 3.49 5.85
C PRO A 11 -6.36 1.98 5.92
N VAL A 12 -7.31 1.32 6.59
CA VAL A 12 -7.30 -0.12 6.76
C VAL A 12 -7.78 -0.71 5.45
N ILE A 13 -6.91 -0.71 4.44
CA ILE A 13 -7.02 -1.75 3.42
C ILE A 13 -6.69 -3.04 4.16
N GLY A 14 -7.68 -3.93 4.22
CA GLY A 14 -7.56 -5.17 4.97
C GLY A 14 -6.60 -6.12 4.28
N SER A 15 -5.93 -6.95 5.08
CA SER A 15 -5.25 -8.13 4.56
C SER A 15 -6.23 -8.98 3.76
N HIS A 16 -5.76 -9.53 2.63
CA HIS A 16 -6.58 -10.32 1.70
C HIS A 16 -7.69 -9.54 0.99
N ALA A 17 -7.60 -8.21 0.93
CA ALA A 17 -8.51 -7.41 0.11
C ALA A 17 -8.37 -7.77 -1.38
N ASP A 18 -9.50 -7.87 -2.07
CA ASP A 18 -9.55 -7.96 -3.53
C ASP A 18 -9.60 -6.54 -4.12
N LEU A 19 -8.50 -6.13 -4.73
CA LEU A 19 -8.26 -4.82 -5.33
C LEU A 19 -7.67 -4.98 -6.75
N GLU A 20 -7.97 -6.08 -7.42
CA GLU A 20 -7.54 -6.32 -8.80
C GLU A 20 -8.01 -5.16 -9.69
N ALA A 21 -7.09 -4.59 -10.47
CA ALA A 21 -7.31 -3.43 -11.34
C ALA A 21 -7.88 -2.18 -10.64
N ALA A 22 -7.79 -2.07 -9.31
CA ALA A 22 -8.28 -0.91 -8.57
C ALA A 22 -7.48 0.36 -8.91
N THR A 23 -8.16 1.51 -8.92
CA THR A 23 -7.50 2.81 -9.04
C THR A 23 -7.18 3.36 -7.64
N LEU A 24 -5.91 3.31 -7.27
CA LEU A 24 -5.33 3.75 -5.98
C LEU A 24 -4.30 4.87 -6.18
N ILE A 25 -4.46 5.66 -7.25
CA ILE A 25 -3.60 6.79 -7.57
C ILE A 25 -3.57 7.77 -6.39
N GLN A 26 -2.37 8.16 -5.96
CA GLN A 26 -2.13 9.03 -4.79
C GLN A 26 -2.69 8.50 -3.46
N ALA A 27 -2.99 7.20 -3.35
CA ALA A 27 -3.49 6.61 -2.12
C ALA A 27 -2.45 6.72 -0.99
N ARG A 28 -2.93 7.00 0.23
CA ARG A 28 -2.10 7.09 1.43
C ARG A 28 -2.07 5.74 2.15
N LEU A 29 -1.25 4.81 1.70
CA LEU A 29 -1.16 3.46 2.25
C LEU A 29 0.00 3.30 3.26
N GLU A 30 0.46 4.41 3.84
CA GLU A 30 1.53 4.41 4.82
C GLU A 30 1.14 3.56 6.03
N GLY A 31 1.96 2.57 6.38
CA GLY A 31 1.70 1.64 7.46
C GLY A 31 0.54 0.66 7.24
N ALA A 32 0.01 0.54 6.00
CA ALA A 32 -1.10 -0.37 5.71
C ALA A 32 -0.66 -1.84 5.75
N ASP A 33 -1.52 -2.72 6.29
CA ASP A 33 -1.33 -4.16 6.21
C ASP A 33 -2.03 -4.72 4.95
N LEU A 34 -1.25 -4.92 3.89
CA LEU A 34 -1.71 -5.45 2.61
C LEU A 34 -1.38 -6.94 2.47
N THR A 35 -1.09 -7.64 3.58
CA THR A 35 -0.73 -9.06 3.56
C THR A 35 -1.78 -9.87 2.79
N GLY A 36 -1.36 -10.58 1.74
CA GLY A 36 -2.25 -11.40 0.90
C GLY A 36 -3.25 -10.63 0.03
N ALA A 37 -3.19 -9.30 -0.06
CA ALA A 37 -4.09 -8.52 -0.89
C ALA A 37 -3.82 -8.77 -2.39
N GLN A 38 -4.87 -8.78 -3.20
CA GLN A 38 -4.79 -8.91 -4.65
C GLN A 38 -4.77 -7.52 -5.27
N LEU A 39 -3.61 -7.07 -5.75
CA LEU A 39 -3.39 -5.78 -6.41
C LEU A 39 -2.92 -5.96 -7.86
N ALA A 40 -3.14 -7.14 -8.44
CA ALA A 40 -2.80 -7.41 -9.82
C ALA A 40 -3.48 -6.37 -10.74
N GLY A 41 -2.69 -5.73 -11.62
CA GLY A 41 -3.15 -4.67 -12.51
C GLY A 41 -3.62 -3.37 -11.85
N ALA A 42 -3.53 -3.22 -10.52
CA ALA A 42 -3.95 -2.01 -9.83
C ALA A 42 -3.07 -0.80 -10.19
N ASP A 43 -3.66 0.39 -10.25
CA ASP A 43 -2.92 1.63 -10.46
C ASP A 43 -2.62 2.30 -9.12
N LEU A 44 -1.37 2.16 -8.66
CA LEU A 44 -0.80 2.74 -7.45
C LEU A 44 0.09 3.95 -7.77
N SER A 45 -0.10 4.59 -8.93
CA SER A 45 0.73 5.74 -9.31
C SER A 45 0.69 6.82 -8.23
N TYR A 46 1.85 7.33 -7.82
CA TYR A 46 2.01 8.32 -6.74
C TYR A 46 1.49 7.88 -5.36
N ALA A 47 1.17 6.60 -5.16
CA ALA A 47 0.74 6.10 -3.85
C ALA A 47 1.90 6.12 -2.84
N ASN A 48 1.59 6.32 -1.57
CA ASN A 48 2.55 6.22 -0.48
C ASN A 48 2.37 4.89 0.24
N LEU A 49 3.26 3.91 -0.01
CA LEU A 49 3.30 2.59 0.63
C LEU A 49 4.39 2.52 1.72
N LYS A 50 4.93 3.65 2.17
CA LYS A 50 5.97 3.67 3.20
C LYS A 50 5.51 2.89 4.44
N ASP A 51 6.38 2.04 4.99
CA ASP A 51 6.08 1.18 6.14
C ASP A 51 4.90 0.19 5.93
N ALA A 52 4.38 0.03 4.71
CA ALA A 52 3.33 -0.95 4.42
C ALA A 52 3.84 -2.40 4.43
N ILE A 53 2.99 -3.32 4.85
CA ILE A 53 3.29 -4.76 4.88
C ILE A 53 2.73 -5.40 3.61
N LEU A 54 3.62 -5.86 2.72
CA LEU A 54 3.26 -6.45 1.41
C LEU A 54 3.45 -7.98 1.35
N ASN A 55 3.44 -8.66 2.49
CA ASN A 55 3.73 -10.09 2.54
C ASN A 55 2.67 -10.90 1.78
N GLY A 56 3.07 -11.57 0.69
CA GLY A 56 2.15 -12.36 -0.12
C GLY A 56 1.12 -11.55 -0.90
N THR A 57 1.29 -10.23 -1.02
CA THR A 57 0.51 -9.36 -1.90
C THR A 57 0.81 -9.70 -3.36
N ASP A 58 -0.22 -9.82 -4.20
CA ASP A 58 -0.04 -9.94 -5.64
C ASP A 58 0.03 -8.55 -6.27
N LEU A 59 1.18 -8.20 -6.85
CA LEU A 59 1.42 -6.93 -7.55
C LEU A 59 1.67 -7.15 -9.04
N ASP A 60 1.33 -8.32 -9.60
CA ASP A 60 1.57 -8.60 -11.00
C ASP A 60 0.87 -7.58 -11.90
N GLY A 61 1.63 -6.91 -12.76
CA GLY A 61 1.11 -5.84 -13.62
C GLY A 61 0.63 -4.57 -12.90
N ALA A 62 0.83 -4.43 -11.58
CA ALA A 62 0.50 -3.20 -10.87
C ALA A 62 1.35 -2.01 -11.37
N ILE A 63 0.74 -0.84 -11.48
CA ILE A 63 1.43 0.39 -11.89
C ILE A 63 1.90 1.12 -10.63
N LEU A 64 3.22 1.23 -10.45
CA LEU A 64 3.85 1.83 -9.27
C LEU A 64 4.59 3.14 -9.59
N THR A 65 4.30 3.77 -10.73
CA THR A 65 5.00 4.98 -11.18
C THR A 65 4.90 6.09 -10.13
N GLN A 66 6.05 6.61 -9.71
CA GLN A 66 6.20 7.62 -8.67
C GLN A 66 5.66 7.22 -7.28
N ALA A 67 5.43 5.92 -7.04
CA ALA A 67 5.02 5.44 -5.72
C ALA A 67 6.18 5.49 -4.72
N VAL A 68 5.88 5.76 -3.46
CA VAL A 68 6.84 5.58 -2.36
C VAL A 68 6.73 4.14 -1.88
N MET A 69 7.80 3.38 -1.97
CA MET A 69 7.87 1.96 -1.59
C MET A 69 7.96 1.77 -0.07
N PRO A 70 7.75 0.56 0.46
CA PRO A 70 7.81 0.30 1.91
C PRO A 70 9.10 0.72 2.60
N ASP A 71 10.24 0.68 1.90
CA ASP A 71 11.53 1.14 2.40
C ASP A 71 11.74 2.66 2.33
N GLY A 72 10.73 3.40 1.84
CA GLY A 72 10.76 4.85 1.65
C GLY A 72 11.43 5.30 0.36
N SER A 73 11.86 4.38 -0.52
CA SER A 73 12.38 4.73 -1.84
C SER A 73 11.27 5.17 -2.78
N LEU A 74 11.59 6.05 -3.73
CA LEU A 74 10.68 6.42 -4.82
C LEU A 74 10.86 5.42 -5.95
N HIS A 75 9.77 4.86 -6.45
CA HIS A 75 9.74 4.00 -7.63
C HIS A 75 9.44 4.84 -8.87
N ASP A 76 10.33 4.83 -9.85
CA ASP A 76 10.24 5.58 -11.11
C ASP A 76 9.55 4.83 -12.25
#